data_AF-A0A106QEH6-F1
#
_entry.id   AF-A0A106QEH6-F1
#
_cell.length_a   1.000
_cell.length_b   1.000
_cell.length_c   1.000
_cell.angle_alpha   90.00
_cell.angle_beta   90.00
_cell.angle_gamma   90.00
#
_symmetry.space_group_name_H-M   'P 1'
#
loop_
_entity.id
_entity.type
_entity.pdbx_description
1 polymer ?
#
loop_
_entity_poly.entity_id
_entity_poly.type
_entity_poly.pdbx_seq_one_letter_code
_entity_poly.pdbx_strand_id
1 'polypeptide(L)'
;MFGGESAAALVTHYLKPEVITVYCEKGIRKEMITRARLRPDPTGNIEFLTAPVMLSPTPGFIDNVVYPALVYADLVASGDSRNLETARMIRAQYVEHANQTA
;
A
#
# COMPACT_ATOMS: atom_id res chain seq x y z
N MET A 1 3.92 1.41 6.84
CA MET A 1 2.92 2.21 6.09
C MET A 1 2.14 1.26 5.20
N PHE A 2 0.85 1.51 4.98
CA PHE A 2 0.00 0.65 4.15
C PHE A 2 0.42 0.71 2.68
N GLY A 3 0.47 -0.44 2.03
CA GLY A 3 0.73 -0.63 0.60
C GLY A 3 -0.42 -1.35 -0.10
N GLY A 4 -0.23 -1.69 -1.39
CA GLY A 4 -1.17 -2.49 -2.18
C GLY A 4 -2.64 -2.07 -2.05
N GLU A 5 -3.51 -3.05 -1.85
CA GLU A 5 -4.95 -2.85 -1.75
C GLU A 5 -5.37 -2.02 -0.55
N SER A 6 -4.69 -2.18 0.59
CA SER A 6 -5.00 -1.41 1.81
C SER A 6 -4.75 0.08 1.60
N ALA A 7 -3.64 0.42 0.99
CA ALA A 7 -3.36 1.79 0.57
C ALA A 7 -4.41 2.29 -0.43
N ALA A 8 -4.69 1.50 -1.46
CA ALA A 8 -5.64 1.86 -2.50
C ALA A 8 -7.05 2.12 -1.96
N ALA A 9 -7.53 1.30 -1.03
CA ALA A 9 -8.82 1.47 -0.38
C ALA A 9 -8.89 2.74 0.48
N LEU A 10 -7.80 3.07 1.19
CA LEU A 10 -7.72 4.29 1.98
C LEU A 10 -7.71 5.55 1.11
N VAL A 11 -7.07 5.48 -0.06
CA VAL A 11 -6.90 6.63 -0.97
C VAL A 11 -8.15 6.85 -1.83
N THR A 12 -8.71 5.78 -2.38
CA THR A 12 -9.77 5.86 -3.40
C THR A 12 -11.17 5.59 -2.85
N HIS A 13 -11.27 4.92 -1.70
CA HIS A 13 -12.52 4.38 -1.16
C HIS A 13 -13.30 3.50 -2.15
N TYR A 14 -12.63 2.95 -3.17
CA TYR A 14 -13.27 2.26 -4.29
C TYR A 14 -13.33 0.74 -4.10
N LEU A 15 -12.27 0.14 -3.56
CA LEU A 15 -12.19 -1.31 -3.34
C LEU A 15 -12.21 -1.66 -1.85
N LYS A 16 -12.66 -2.88 -1.55
CA LYS A 16 -12.46 -3.53 -0.26
C LYS A 16 -11.24 -4.44 -0.37
N PRO A 17 -10.20 -4.26 0.47
CA PRO A 17 -9.00 -5.08 0.41
C PRO A 17 -9.29 -6.55 0.74
N GLU A 18 -8.71 -7.46 -0.03
CA GLU A 18 -8.57 -8.87 0.31
C GLU A 18 -7.29 -9.11 1.10
N VAL A 19 -6.19 -8.47 0.67
CA VAL A 19 -4.88 -8.54 1.34
C VAL A 19 -4.53 -7.21 2.00
N ILE A 20 -4.09 -7.29 3.27
CA ILE A 20 -3.56 -6.15 4.02
C ILE A 20 -2.04 -6.14 3.94
N THR A 21 -1.50 -5.26 3.11
CA THR A 21 -0.06 -5.08 2.93
C THR A 21 0.46 -3.94 3.79
N VAL A 22 1.49 -4.22 4.61
CA VAL A 22 2.17 -3.21 5.41
C VAL A 22 3.67 -3.24 5.13
N TYR A 23 4.19 -2.14 4.57
CA TYR A 23 5.63 -1.95 4.41
C TYR A 23 6.30 -1.47 5.69
N CYS A 24 7.44 -2.08 6.00
CA CYS A 24 8.25 -1.82 7.17
C CYS A 24 9.71 -1.59 6.77
N GLU A 25 10.38 -0.59 7.35
CA GLU A 25 11.81 -0.36 7.11
C GLU A 25 12.71 -1.21 8.01
N LYS A 26 12.27 -1.45 9.26
CA LYS A 26 13.03 -2.17 10.29
C LYS A 26 12.27 -3.40 10.82
N GLY A 27 11.43 -3.98 9.96
CA GLY A 27 10.53 -5.08 10.32
C GLY A 27 9.34 -4.66 11.20
N ILE A 28 8.52 -5.64 11.55
CA ILE A 28 7.32 -5.43 12.36
C ILE A 28 7.67 -5.23 13.85
N ARG A 29 7.05 -4.23 14.50
CA ARG A 29 7.23 -3.98 15.94
C ARG A 29 6.51 -5.05 16.76
N LYS A 30 7.15 -5.57 17.82
CA LYS A 30 6.56 -6.59 18.73
C LYS A 30 5.21 -6.15 19.31
N GLU A 31 5.07 -4.87 19.67
CA GLU A 31 3.82 -4.32 20.19
C GLU A 31 2.66 -4.42 19.19
N MET A 32 2.93 -4.26 17.88
CA MET A 32 1.92 -4.44 16.84
C MET A 32 1.45 -5.88 16.76
N ILE A 33 2.39 -6.83 16.82
CA ILE A 33 2.08 -8.27 16.85
C ILE A 33 1.14 -8.57 18.02
N THR A 34 1.50 -8.12 19.22
CA THR A 34 0.73 -8.40 20.44
C THR A 34 -0.65 -7.73 20.41
N ARG A 35 -0.72 -6.43 20.08
CA ARG A 35 -1.98 -5.67 20.10
C ARG A 35 -2.98 -6.16 19.06
N ALA A 36 -2.50 -6.46 17.85
CA ALA A 36 -3.34 -6.99 16.78
C ALA A 36 -3.51 -8.52 16.86
N ARG A 37 -2.91 -9.19 17.87
CA ARG A 37 -2.95 -10.64 18.07
C ARG A 37 -2.51 -11.44 16.83
N LEU A 38 -1.54 -10.91 16.11
CA LEU A 38 -1.04 -11.51 14.87
C LEU A 38 -0.34 -12.84 15.17
N ARG A 39 -0.53 -13.80 14.26
CA ARG A 39 0.13 -15.09 14.28
C ARG A 39 0.65 -15.37 12.87
N PRO A 40 1.84 -15.97 12.71
CA PRO A 40 2.28 -16.44 11.40
C PRO A 40 1.26 -17.41 10.82
N ASP A 41 0.76 -17.09 9.63
CA ASP A 41 -0.18 -17.91 8.88
C ASP A 41 0.20 -17.81 7.38
N PRO A 42 0.73 -18.88 6.77
CA PRO A 42 1.10 -18.89 5.35
C PRO A 42 -0.08 -18.65 4.40
N THR A 43 -1.32 -18.83 4.88
CA THR A 43 -2.56 -18.61 4.14
C THR A 43 -3.32 -17.37 4.63
N GLY A 44 -2.72 -16.62 5.56
CA GLY A 44 -3.29 -15.41 6.11
C GLY A 44 -3.33 -14.28 5.08
N ASN A 45 -4.21 -13.31 5.32
CA ASN A 45 -4.45 -12.19 4.41
C ASN A 45 -3.77 -10.89 4.87
N ILE A 46 -2.77 -10.98 5.74
CA ILE A 46 -1.98 -9.84 6.22
C ILE A 46 -0.52 -10.16 5.94
N GLU A 47 0.16 -9.25 5.25
CA GLU A 47 1.57 -9.37 4.95
C GLU A 47 2.36 -8.16 5.44
N PHE A 48 3.58 -8.44 5.91
CA PHE A 48 4.55 -7.43 6.31
C PHE A 48 5.75 -7.55 5.38
N LEU A 49 5.98 -6.53 4.56
CA LEU A 49 7.03 -6.51 3.56
C LEU A 49 8.12 -5.51 3.95
N THR A 50 9.36 -5.80 3.57
CA THR A 50 10.43 -4.80 3.66
C THR A 50 10.20 -3.73 2.60
N ALA A 51 10.24 -2.46 3.00
CA ALA A 51 10.09 -1.35 2.06
C ALA A 51 11.26 -1.36 1.05
N PRO A 52 11.01 -1.29 -0.27
CA PRO A 52 12.07 -1.23 -1.27
C PRO A 52 12.77 0.14 -1.32
N VAL A 53 12.18 1.15 -0.69
CA VAL A 53 12.66 2.53 -0.61
C VAL A 53 12.43 3.07 0.81
N MET A 54 13.19 4.10 1.20
CA MET A 54 12.95 4.81 2.46
C MET A 54 11.55 5.42 2.43
N LEU A 55 10.79 5.26 3.50
CA LEU A 55 9.41 5.70 3.56
C LEU A 55 9.28 7.03 4.32
N SER A 56 8.57 7.97 3.72
CA SER A 56 8.23 9.24 4.34
C SER A 56 6.81 9.68 3.95
N PRO A 57 6.14 10.52 4.76
CA PRO A 57 4.88 11.12 4.37
C PRO A 57 5.02 11.85 3.02
N THR A 58 4.05 11.67 2.14
CA THR A 58 4.00 12.38 0.86
C THR A 58 3.16 13.64 1.04
N PRO A 59 3.70 14.86 0.83
CA PRO A 59 2.93 16.09 0.99
C PRO A 59 1.67 16.10 0.12
N GLY A 60 0.52 16.50 0.68
CA GLY A 60 -0.75 16.52 -0.03
C GLY A 60 -1.36 15.14 -0.29
N PHE A 61 -0.81 14.09 0.32
CA PHE A 61 -1.33 12.72 0.26
C PHE A 61 -1.76 12.25 1.65
N ILE A 62 -2.51 11.15 1.71
CA ILE A 62 -2.97 10.58 2.97
C ILE A 62 -1.80 10.04 3.81
N ASP A 63 -1.87 10.24 5.12
CA ASP A 63 -0.88 9.75 6.06
C ASP A 63 -0.88 8.21 6.16
N ASN A 64 0.25 7.67 6.62
CA ASN A 64 0.46 6.23 6.88
C ASN A 64 0.31 5.32 5.65
N VAL A 65 0.24 5.86 4.44
CA VAL A 65 0.24 5.13 3.17
C VAL A 65 1.56 5.38 2.44
N VAL A 66 2.09 4.34 1.77
CA VAL A 66 3.31 4.48 0.94
C VAL A 66 3.11 5.42 -0.25
N TYR A 67 4.20 5.75 -0.94
CA TYR A 67 4.14 6.61 -2.13
C TYR A 67 3.12 6.11 -3.16
N PRO A 68 2.36 6.99 -3.83
CA PRO A 68 1.37 6.60 -4.83
C PRO A 68 1.93 5.68 -5.93
N ALA A 69 3.19 5.91 -6.34
CA ALA A 69 3.88 5.07 -7.32
C ALA A 69 4.10 3.63 -6.84
N LEU A 70 4.37 3.43 -5.54
CA LEU A 70 4.52 2.09 -4.96
C LEU A 70 3.16 1.40 -4.85
N VAL A 71 2.11 2.12 -4.43
CA VAL A 71 0.73 1.59 -4.42
C VAL A 71 0.32 1.14 -5.83
N TYR A 72 0.59 1.97 -6.84
CA TYR A 72 0.36 1.62 -8.24
C TYR A 72 1.09 0.34 -8.66
N ALA A 73 2.38 0.23 -8.33
CA ALA A 73 3.19 -0.92 -8.68
C ALA A 73 2.64 -2.21 -8.06
N ASP A 74 2.25 -2.19 -6.79
CA ASP A 74 1.66 -3.35 -6.09
C ASP A 74 0.36 -3.81 -6.76
N LEU A 75 -0.54 -2.87 -7.06
CA LEU A 75 -1.82 -3.18 -7.69
C LEU A 75 -1.64 -3.77 -9.09
N VAL A 76 -0.72 -3.23 -9.89
CA VAL A 76 -0.39 -3.77 -11.22
C VAL A 76 0.23 -5.16 -11.11
N ALA A 77 1.14 -5.37 -10.16
CA ALA A 77 1.82 -6.64 -9.95
C ALA A 77 0.86 -7.77 -9.55
N SER A 78 -0.27 -7.45 -8.90
CA SER A 78 -1.27 -8.45 -8.50
C SER A 78 -1.95 -9.15 -9.68
N GLY A 79 -2.06 -8.49 -10.84
CA GLY A 79 -2.78 -9.00 -12.01
C GLY A 79 -4.31 -9.12 -11.87
N ASP A 80 -4.88 -8.81 -10.70
CA ASP A 80 -6.33 -8.82 -10.46
C ASP A 80 -7.00 -7.65 -11.19
N SER A 81 -8.11 -7.91 -11.88
CA SER A 81 -8.83 -6.91 -12.66
C SER A 81 -9.31 -5.69 -11.87
N ARG A 82 -9.72 -5.87 -10.60
CA ARG A 82 -10.17 -4.79 -9.71
C ARG A 82 -8.98 -3.93 -9.26
N ASN A 83 -7.85 -4.58 -9.00
CA ASN A 83 -6.61 -3.90 -8.65
C ASN A 83 -6.07 -3.11 -9.84
N LEU A 84 -6.12 -3.68 -11.04
CA LEU A 84 -5.73 -2.97 -12.27
C LEU A 84 -6.60 -1.74 -12.54
N GLU A 85 -7.92 -1.84 -12.31
CA GLU A 85 -8.80 -0.68 -12.42
C GLU A 85 -8.45 0.42 -11.41
N THR A 86 -8.24 0.03 -10.15
CA THR A 86 -7.87 0.98 -9.10
C THR A 86 -6.48 1.57 -9.32
N ALA A 87 -5.55 0.82 -9.92
CA ALA A 87 -4.24 1.31 -10.32
C ALA A 87 -4.35 2.43 -11.35
N ARG A 88 -5.30 2.35 -12.31
CA ARG A 88 -5.54 3.44 -13.26
C ARG A 88 -5.99 4.72 -12.55
N MET A 89 -6.87 4.61 -11.56
CA MET A 89 -7.32 5.75 -10.76
C MET A 89 -6.15 6.41 -10.03
N ILE A 90 -5.32 5.62 -9.34
CA ILE A 90 -4.14 6.13 -8.62
C ILE A 90 -3.15 6.79 -9.59
N ARG A 91 -2.91 6.15 -10.74
CA ARG A 91 -2.00 6.69 -11.76
C ARG A 91 -2.47 8.06 -12.26
N ALA A 92 -3.73 8.16 -12.66
CA ALA A 92 -4.31 9.39 -13.20
C ALA A 92 -4.31 10.52 -12.17
N GLN A 93 -4.60 10.21 -10.89
CA GLN A 93 -4.70 11.23 -9.85
C GLN A 93 -3.34 11.67 -9.31
N TYR A 94 -2.38 10.76 -9.14
CA TYR A 94 -1.20 11.01 -8.32
C TYR A 94 0.15 10.73 -9.00
N VAL A 95 0.19 9.92 -10.07
CA VAL A 95 1.47 9.53 -10.70
C VAL A 95 1.77 10.35 -11.95
N GLU A 96 0.79 10.59 -12.81
CA GLU A 96 1.01 11.31 -14.08
C GLU A 96 1.38 12.79 -13.86
N HIS A 97 0.78 13.43 -12.86
CA HIS A 97 1.06 14.83 -12.52
C HIS A 97 2.37 15.02 -11.75
N ALA A 98 2.84 14.00 -11.02
CA ALA A 98 4.10 14.07 -10.28
C ALA A 98 5.32 14.19 -11.24
N ASN A 99 5.24 13.59 -12.43
CA ASN A 99 6.31 13.63 -13.44
C ASN A 99 6.43 14.98 -14.18
N GLN A 100 5.49 15.91 -13.99
CA GLN A 100 5.51 17.22 -14.65
C GLN A 100 6.14 18.33 -13.78
N THR A 101 6.47 18.01 -12.52
CA THR A 101 6.95 18.99 -11.53
C THR A 101 8.39 18.71 -11.08
N ALA A 102 9.11 17.84 -11.80
CA ALA A 102 10.51 17.47 -11.52
C ALA A 102 11.46 18.07 -12.56
#